data_AF-A0A2S6G639-F1
#
_entry.id   AF-A0A2S6G639-F1
#
_cell.length_a   1.000
_cell.length_b   1.000
_cell.length_c   1.000
_cell.angle_alpha   90.00
_cell.angle_beta   90.00
_cell.angle_gamma   90.00
#
_symmetry.space_group_name_H-M   'P 1'
#
loop_
_entity.id
_entity.type
_entity.pdbx_description
1 polymer ?
#
loop_
_entity_poly.entity_id
_entity_poly.type
_entity_poly.pdbx_seq_one_letter_code
_entity_poly.pdbx_strand_id
1 'polypeptide(L)'
;MPEINKILAAYAERTPNPDEPSEKVTFGTSGHRGCSLKGSFNRYHILAITQAVVDWRREQGITGPLYVGKDTHALSGPAMDSVLEVLSGNDVRMRVDSAGGYTPTPLVSHAILRHNGAGSGELADGLIITPSHNPPEDGGIKYNGPDGGPAGTDATGWIEARANEFLATGLAGVRTSPRRIAVVEAERFDYVGEYVQALGEVVDMPAIAASGLKIGVDPMGGSALAVWEALAEYYGLQLEVVNRTLDPAFAFMPPDHDGKIRMDCSSTAAMANLLKIRDRFDLAFGNDPDADRHGIVDAAGLMNPNHYLAVCVDYLLKHREQWPASLAIGKTLVSSSMIDRVVAANGRDLYEVPVGFKWFVEGLHQGRLAFGGEESAGASFLTFDGKPWSTDKDGIILCLLAAEITAKTGKLPSDYYRELTEQHGAPHYQRKDFPATAEQKQRLKALKPDDVPFSELAGDPVLGVFTEAPGNGAAIGGLKVTTKNGWFAARPSGTEDLCKIYAESFVGPEHLERIFGQAEGLL
;
A
#
# COMPACT_ATOMS: atom_id res chain seq x y z
N MET A 1 19.20 -19.17 -2.78
CA MET A 1 19.07 -17.75 -3.19
C MET A 1 18.70 -17.72 -4.65
N PRO A 2 17.81 -16.80 -5.07
CA PRO A 2 17.38 -16.72 -6.45
C PRO A 2 18.57 -16.43 -7.37
N GLU A 3 18.65 -17.14 -8.49
CA GLU A 3 19.66 -16.88 -9.51
C GLU A 3 19.22 -15.65 -10.32
N ILE A 4 19.53 -14.45 -9.83
CA ILE A 4 19.13 -13.16 -10.42
C ILE A 4 19.43 -13.10 -11.92
N ASN A 5 20.56 -13.66 -12.36
CA ASN A 5 20.90 -13.73 -13.80
C ASN A 5 19.88 -14.53 -14.62
N LYS A 6 19.32 -15.63 -14.09
CA LYS A 6 18.29 -16.41 -14.79
C LYS A 6 16.96 -15.64 -14.85
N ILE A 7 16.62 -14.90 -13.79
CA ILE A 7 15.43 -14.05 -13.74
C ILE A 7 15.53 -12.94 -14.80
N LEU A 8 16.68 -12.27 -14.89
CA LEU A 8 16.92 -11.22 -15.87
C LEU A 8 16.97 -11.76 -17.32
N ALA A 9 17.61 -12.91 -17.54
CA ALA A 9 17.63 -13.56 -18.85
C ALA A 9 16.20 -13.95 -19.29
N ALA A 10 15.43 -14.59 -18.41
CA ALA A 10 14.05 -14.95 -18.70
C ALA A 10 13.17 -13.73 -19.00
N TYR A 11 13.39 -12.59 -18.34
CA TYR A 11 12.65 -11.37 -18.65
C TYR A 11 12.85 -10.94 -20.11
N ALA A 12 14.09 -11.01 -20.61
CA ALA A 12 14.45 -10.58 -21.96
C ALA A 12 14.08 -11.62 -23.03
N GLU A 13 14.24 -12.91 -22.74
CA GLU A 13 14.22 -13.98 -23.75
C GLU A 13 12.89 -14.73 -23.84
N ARG A 14 12.12 -14.80 -22.75
CA ARG A 14 10.86 -15.56 -22.74
C ARG A 14 9.70 -14.71 -23.26
N THR A 15 9.00 -15.26 -24.24
CA THR A 15 7.73 -14.73 -24.75
C THR A 15 6.57 -15.44 -24.02
N PRO A 16 5.64 -14.70 -23.42
CA PRO A 16 4.45 -15.30 -22.80
C PRO A 16 3.52 -15.90 -23.85
N ASN A 17 2.85 -16.99 -23.48
CA ASN A 17 1.80 -17.60 -24.29
C ASN A 17 0.44 -16.92 -24.01
N PRO A 18 -0.13 -16.17 -24.97
CA PRO A 18 -1.41 -15.47 -24.77
C PRO A 18 -2.61 -16.42 -24.59
N ASP A 19 -2.48 -17.71 -24.92
CA ASP A 19 -3.53 -18.70 -24.70
C ASP A 19 -3.48 -19.33 -23.29
N GLU A 20 -2.37 -19.16 -22.56
CA GLU A 20 -2.19 -19.66 -21.19
C GLU A 20 -2.67 -18.60 -20.18
N PRO A 21 -3.76 -18.82 -19.43
CA PRO A 21 -4.30 -17.81 -18.51
C PRO A 21 -3.30 -17.31 -17.46
N SER A 22 -2.38 -18.17 -17.01
CA SER A 22 -1.37 -17.79 -16.01
C SER A 22 -0.23 -16.92 -16.55
N GLU A 23 -0.11 -16.80 -17.88
CA GLU A 23 0.87 -15.95 -18.57
C GLU A 23 0.21 -14.69 -19.19
N LYS A 24 -1.08 -14.45 -18.92
CA LYS A 24 -1.77 -13.22 -19.32
C LYS A 24 -1.43 -12.04 -18.40
N VAL A 25 -1.67 -10.83 -18.91
CA VAL A 25 -1.72 -9.65 -18.05
C VAL A 25 -2.94 -9.78 -17.15
N THR A 26 -2.71 -9.74 -15.85
CA THR A 26 -3.73 -9.45 -14.82
C THR A 26 -3.35 -8.11 -14.20
N PHE A 27 -4.08 -7.04 -14.53
CA PHE A 27 -3.79 -5.67 -14.13
C PHE A 27 -4.90 -5.18 -13.20
N GLY A 28 -4.74 -5.45 -11.90
CA GLY A 28 -5.67 -5.05 -10.85
C GLY A 28 -5.34 -3.70 -10.23
N THR A 29 -5.88 -3.44 -9.05
CA THR A 29 -5.65 -2.18 -8.29
C THR A 29 -4.21 -2.02 -7.82
N SER A 30 -3.47 -3.12 -7.69
CA SER A 30 -2.03 -3.13 -7.43
C SER A 30 -1.22 -3.34 -8.71
N GLY A 31 -1.83 -3.08 -9.87
CA GLY A 31 -1.27 -3.31 -11.18
C GLY A 31 -1.12 -4.79 -11.52
N HIS A 32 -0.10 -5.09 -12.32
CA HIS A 32 0.28 -6.43 -12.71
C HIS A 32 1.55 -6.87 -11.97
N ARG A 33 1.53 -8.09 -11.44
CA ARG A 33 2.67 -8.72 -10.76
C ARG A 33 2.90 -10.12 -11.32
N GLY A 34 4.15 -10.57 -11.33
CA GLY A 34 4.47 -11.93 -11.74
C GLY A 34 5.97 -12.21 -11.69
N CYS A 35 6.38 -13.33 -12.27
CA CYS A 35 7.77 -13.77 -12.29
C CYS A 35 8.18 -14.12 -13.72
N SER A 36 9.32 -13.59 -14.16
CA SER A 36 9.84 -13.83 -15.52
C SER A 36 10.10 -15.31 -15.79
N LEU A 37 10.51 -16.07 -14.78
CA LEU A 37 10.73 -17.52 -14.85
C LEU A 37 9.43 -18.32 -15.07
N LYS A 38 8.28 -17.72 -14.75
CA LYS A 38 6.95 -18.33 -14.93
C LYS A 38 6.23 -17.83 -16.18
N GLY A 39 6.84 -16.91 -16.94
CA GLY A 39 6.19 -16.32 -18.10
C GLY A 39 5.12 -15.29 -17.74
N SER A 40 5.08 -14.80 -16.50
CA SER A 40 4.04 -13.87 -16.03
C SER A 40 4.58 -12.47 -15.70
N PHE A 41 5.86 -12.18 -15.98
CA PHE A 41 6.43 -10.83 -15.92
C PHE A 41 7.70 -10.76 -16.77
N ASN A 42 7.52 -10.49 -18.05
CA ASN A 42 8.56 -10.50 -19.09
C ASN A 42 8.45 -9.24 -19.95
N ARG A 43 9.46 -8.95 -20.76
CA ARG A 43 9.49 -7.74 -21.60
C ARG A 43 8.20 -7.49 -22.37
N TYR A 44 7.61 -8.53 -22.94
CA TYR A 44 6.34 -8.44 -23.68
C TYR A 44 5.19 -7.85 -22.87
N HIS A 45 5.06 -8.25 -21.59
CA HIS A 45 4.03 -7.71 -20.70
C HIS A 45 4.23 -6.21 -20.49
N ILE A 46 5.47 -5.78 -20.23
CA ILE A 46 5.75 -4.37 -19.93
C ILE A 46 5.54 -3.49 -21.15
N LEU A 47 5.93 -3.97 -22.33
CA LEU A 47 5.66 -3.28 -23.59
C LEU A 47 4.14 -3.12 -23.84
N ALA A 48 3.39 -4.21 -23.69
CA ALA A 48 1.94 -4.22 -23.88
C ALA A 48 1.21 -3.32 -22.87
N ILE A 49 1.55 -3.44 -21.57
CA ILE A 49 0.96 -2.64 -20.50
C ILE A 49 1.28 -1.15 -20.70
N THR A 50 2.52 -0.80 -21.01
CA THR A 50 2.90 0.61 -21.20
C THR A 50 2.18 1.20 -22.40
N GLN A 51 2.05 0.47 -23.51
CA GLN A 51 1.30 0.94 -24.67
C GLN A 51 -0.17 1.11 -24.35
N ALA A 52 -0.76 0.17 -23.60
CA ALA A 52 -2.13 0.30 -23.12
C ALA A 52 -2.30 1.55 -22.24
N VAL A 53 -1.38 1.83 -21.31
CA VAL A 53 -1.41 3.06 -20.51
C VAL A 53 -1.33 4.30 -21.39
N VAL A 54 -0.47 4.32 -22.42
CA VAL A 54 -0.42 5.44 -23.37
C VAL A 54 -1.75 5.62 -24.10
N ASP A 55 -2.37 4.54 -24.57
CA ASP A 55 -3.65 4.59 -25.26
C ASP A 55 -4.77 5.08 -24.30
N TRP A 56 -4.79 4.59 -23.05
CA TRP A 56 -5.71 5.06 -22.01
C TRP A 56 -5.55 6.57 -21.75
N ARG A 57 -4.32 7.06 -21.60
CA ARG A 57 -4.04 8.48 -21.40
C ARG A 57 -4.59 9.34 -22.53
N ARG A 58 -4.45 8.88 -23.78
CA ARG A 58 -5.01 9.57 -24.95
C ARG A 58 -6.53 9.62 -24.90
N GLU A 59 -7.20 8.52 -24.53
CA GLU A 59 -8.66 8.48 -24.37
C GLU A 59 -9.15 9.42 -23.27
N GLN A 60 -8.39 9.55 -22.18
CA GLN A 60 -8.72 10.43 -21.05
C GLN A 60 -8.24 11.88 -21.25
N GLY A 61 -7.58 12.21 -22.38
CA GLY A 61 -7.06 13.56 -22.63
C GLY A 61 -5.91 13.99 -21.71
N ILE A 62 -5.14 13.03 -21.17
CA ILE A 62 -4.00 13.29 -20.28
C ILE A 62 -2.75 13.59 -21.13
N THR A 63 -2.34 14.86 -21.16
CA THR A 63 -1.26 15.37 -22.02
C THR A 63 0.01 15.82 -21.27
N GLY A 64 -0.05 15.85 -19.94
CA GLY A 64 1.08 16.20 -19.08
C GLY A 64 2.17 15.14 -19.07
N PRO A 65 3.22 15.37 -18.26
CA PRO A 65 4.28 14.39 -18.08
C PRO A 65 3.78 13.14 -17.34
N LEU A 66 4.36 12.00 -17.64
CA LEU A 66 4.18 10.76 -16.88
C LEU A 66 5.37 10.59 -15.93
N TYR A 67 5.10 10.56 -14.63
CA TYR A 67 6.09 10.32 -13.58
C TYR A 67 6.36 8.82 -13.44
N VAL A 68 7.60 8.38 -13.65
CA VAL A 68 7.98 6.96 -13.57
C VAL A 68 8.92 6.72 -12.39
N GLY A 69 8.49 5.87 -11.47
CA GLY A 69 9.27 5.39 -10.33
C GLY A 69 9.55 3.90 -10.43
N LYS A 70 10.67 3.45 -9.84
CA LYS A 70 10.99 2.02 -9.69
C LYS A 70 11.51 1.71 -8.29
N ASP A 71 11.23 0.51 -7.82
CA ASP A 71 11.85 -0.02 -6.61
C ASP A 71 13.14 -0.81 -6.89
N THR A 72 13.62 -1.52 -5.87
CA THR A 72 14.90 -2.22 -5.82
C THR A 72 14.84 -3.68 -6.30
N HIS A 73 13.68 -4.18 -6.75
CA HIS A 73 13.58 -5.54 -7.31
C HIS A 73 14.40 -5.68 -8.59
N ALA A 74 14.90 -6.89 -8.82
CA ALA A 74 15.75 -7.19 -9.98
C ALA A 74 15.04 -6.89 -11.31
N LEU A 75 13.75 -7.23 -11.40
CA LEU A 75 12.94 -7.04 -12.61
C LEU A 75 12.53 -5.58 -12.85
N SER A 76 12.64 -4.70 -11.85
CA SER A 76 12.23 -3.29 -11.96
C SER A 76 13.17 -2.46 -12.84
N GLY A 77 14.47 -2.79 -12.87
CA GLY A 77 15.43 -2.18 -13.79
C GLY A 77 15.10 -2.38 -15.27
N PRO A 78 15.05 -3.62 -15.78
CA PRO A 78 14.73 -3.87 -17.19
C PRO A 78 13.26 -3.53 -17.55
N ALA A 79 12.33 -3.56 -16.58
CA ALA A 79 10.99 -3.03 -16.78
C ALA A 79 10.99 -1.51 -16.98
N MET A 80 11.76 -0.76 -16.21
CA MET A 80 11.94 0.69 -16.43
C MET A 80 12.46 0.97 -17.83
N ASP A 81 13.49 0.25 -18.29
CA ASP A 81 14.00 0.42 -19.65
C ASP A 81 12.88 0.22 -20.70
N SER A 82 12.06 -0.83 -20.56
CA SER A 82 10.96 -1.13 -21.49
C SER A 82 9.83 -0.10 -21.44
N VAL A 83 9.53 0.45 -20.26
CA VAL A 83 8.58 1.56 -20.10
C VAL A 83 9.07 2.78 -20.88
N LEU A 84 10.32 3.20 -20.66
CA LEU A 84 10.88 4.39 -21.32
C LEU A 84 10.90 4.23 -22.85
N GLU A 85 11.23 3.05 -23.36
CA GLU A 85 11.19 2.76 -24.81
C GLU A 85 9.80 3.01 -25.41
N VAL A 86 8.74 2.57 -24.75
CA VAL A 86 7.37 2.76 -25.24
C VAL A 86 6.91 4.21 -25.09
N LEU A 87 7.21 4.86 -23.95
CA LEU A 87 6.83 6.26 -23.73
C LEU A 87 7.51 7.18 -24.77
N SER A 88 8.81 6.99 -24.99
CA SER A 88 9.57 7.69 -26.04
C SER A 88 9.00 7.41 -27.44
N GLY A 89 8.69 6.15 -27.78
CA GLY A 89 8.09 5.79 -29.07
C GLY A 89 6.68 6.35 -29.31
N ASN A 90 6.08 6.94 -28.29
CA ASN A 90 4.75 7.57 -28.32
C ASN A 90 4.81 9.08 -28.02
N ASP A 91 5.99 9.69 -28.00
CA ASP A 91 6.22 11.11 -27.72
C ASP A 91 5.64 11.57 -26.37
N VAL A 92 5.64 10.69 -25.36
CA VAL A 92 5.19 11.01 -24.00
C VAL A 92 6.34 11.62 -23.21
N ARG A 93 6.15 12.86 -22.72
CA ARG A 93 7.07 13.46 -21.73
C ARG A 93 7.10 12.59 -20.48
N MET A 94 8.28 12.20 -20.05
CA MET A 94 8.47 11.27 -18.93
C MET A 94 9.46 11.85 -17.93
N ARG A 95 9.13 11.73 -16.64
CA ARG A 95 9.96 12.20 -15.52
C ARG A 95 10.48 11.03 -14.71
N VAL A 96 11.79 10.91 -14.62
CA VAL A 96 12.49 9.86 -13.87
C VAL A 96 13.39 10.48 -12.81
N ASP A 97 13.80 9.65 -11.84
CA ASP A 97 14.69 10.11 -10.77
C ASP A 97 15.95 10.80 -11.31
N SER A 98 16.27 11.94 -10.68
CA SER A 98 17.37 12.82 -11.09
C SER A 98 18.74 12.13 -11.01
N ALA A 99 18.94 11.25 -10.03
CA ALA A 99 20.14 10.45 -9.87
C ALA A 99 20.07 9.08 -10.57
N GLY A 100 18.95 8.75 -11.21
CA GLY A 100 18.69 7.42 -11.76
C GLY A 100 18.50 6.33 -10.68
N GLY A 101 18.17 6.76 -9.45
CA GLY A 101 17.98 5.93 -8.29
C GLY A 101 16.63 5.20 -8.24
N TYR A 102 16.07 5.10 -7.04
CA TYR A 102 14.82 4.42 -6.75
C TYR A 102 13.81 5.43 -6.23
N THR A 103 12.53 5.17 -6.45
CA THR A 103 11.47 6.13 -6.12
C THR A 103 10.32 5.40 -5.43
N PRO A 104 10.08 5.67 -4.13
CA PRO A 104 8.90 5.19 -3.42
C PRO A 104 7.60 5.52 -4.13
N THR A 105 6.61 4.65 -3.97
CA THR A 105 5.21 4.88 -4.38
C THR A 105 4.70 6.28 -3.98
N PRO A 106 4.78 6.69 -2.70
CA PRO A 106 4.22 7.98 -2.28
C PRO A 106 4.93 9.19 -2.91
N LEU A 107 6.21 9.07 -3.28
CA LEU A 107 6.94 10.16 -3.95
C LEU A 107 6.39 10.41 -5.37
N VAL A 108 5.96 9.34 -6.07
CA VAL A 108 5.27 9.48 -7.37
C VAL A 108 3.88 10.10 -7.17
N SER A 109 3.11 9.63 -6.18
CA SER A 109 1.79 10.19 -5.85
C SER A 109 1.88 11.69 -5.54
N HIS A 110 2.82 12.07 -4.68
CA HIS A 110 3.06 13.46 -4.28
C HIS A 110 3.45 14.34 -5.48
N ALA A 111 4.36 13.86 -6.34
CA ALA A 111 4.80 14.60 -7.51
C ALA A 111 3.65 14.87 -8.51
N ILE A 112 2.77 13.89 -8.73
CA ILE A 112 1.55 14.05 -9.55
C ILE A 112 0.64 15.12 -8.94
N LEU A 113 0.35 15.02 -7.64
CA LEU A 113 -0.52 15.97 -6.94
C LEU A 113 0.02 17.40 -6.99
N ARG A 114 1.33 17.58 -6.78
CA ARG A 114 1.98 18.90 -6.85
C ARG A 114 1.93 19.47 -8.27
N HIS A 115 2.18 18.67 -9.30
CA HIS A 115 2.08 19.11 -10.69
C HIS A 115 0.65 19.53 -11.04
N ASN A 116 -0.34 18.72 -10.68
CA ASN A 116 -1.74 18.95 -11.03
C ASN A 116 -2.36 20.08 -10.21
N GLY A 117 -1.93 20.26 -8.96
CA GLY A 117 -2.33 21.38 -8.10
C GLY A 117 -1.73 22.73 -8.51
N ALA A 118 -0.64 22.75 -9.28
CA ALA A 118 0.02 23.98 -9.74
C ALA A 118 -0.74 24.71 -10.86
N GLY A 119 -1.85 24.15 -11.37
CA GLY A 119 -2.69 24.80 -12.39
C GLY A 119 -2.07 24.86 -13.78
N SER A 120 -1.15 23.94 -14.10
CA SER A 120 -0.43 23.87 -15.39
C SER A 120 -1.34 23.67 -16.62
N GLY A 121 -2.59 23.22 -16.41
CA GLY A 121 -3.56 22.91 -17.47
C GLY A 121 -3.32 21.56 -18.16
N GLU A 122 -2.14 20.95 -17.97
CA GLU A 122 -1.79 19.63 -18.48
C GLU A 122 -1.67 18.64 -17.31
N LEU A 123 -2.61 17.71 -17.22
CA LEU A 123 -2.63 16.72 -16.14
C LEU A 123 -1.49 15.72 -16.29
N ALA A 124 -0.72 15.55 -15.22
CA ALA A 124 0.25 14.50 -15.04
C ALA A 124 -0.38 13.25 -14.40
N ASP A 125 0.30 12.13 -14.56
CA ASP A 125 -0.04 10.80 -14.05
C ASP A 125 1.26 10.00 -13.82
N GLY A 126 1.20 8.71 -13.47
CA GLY A 126 2.43 7.96 -13.21
C GLY A 126 2.39 6.45 -13.28
N LEU A 127 3.57 5.87 -13.46
CA LEU A 127 3.83 4.44 -13.42
C LEU A 127 4.81 4.12 -12.29
N ILE A 128 4.47 3.14 -11.48
CA ILE A 128 5.33 2.67 -10.39
C ILE A 128 5.68 1.21 -10.64
N ILE A 129 6.97 0.93 -10.77
CA ILE A 129 7.50 -0.39 -11.09
C ILE A 129 7.95 -1.06 -9.81
N THR A 130 7.05 -1.83 -9.20
CA THR A 130 7.26 -2.54 -7.95
C THR A 130 6.24 -3.67 -7.77
N PRO A 131 6.64 -4.85 -7.25
CA PRO A 131 5.72 -5.84 -6.71
C PRO A 131 5.52 -5.70 -5.19
N SER A 132 5.84 -4.55 -4.59
CA SER A 132 5.84 -4.30 -3.14
C SER A 132 6.77 -5.28 -2.40
N HIS A 133 6.29 -5.98 -1.37
CA HIS A 133 7.06 -6.90 -0.54
C HIS A 133 7.12 -8.35 -1.06
N ASN A 134 6.72 -8.58 -2.31
CA ASN A 134 6.82 -9.89 -2.93
C ASN A 134 8.28 -10.41 -2.90
N PRO A 135 8.49 -11.73 -3.08
CA PRO A 135 9.83 -12.30 -3.12
C PRO A 135 10.73 -11.71 -4.23
N PRO A 136 12.08 -11.81 -4.09
CA PRO A 136 13.03 -11.17 -5.00
C PRO A 136 12.90 -11.55 -6.49
N GLU A 137 12.34 -12.73 -6.79
CA GLU A 137 12.10 -13.20 -8.16
C GLU A 137 10.93 -12.56 -8.88
N ASP A 138 10.08 -11.81 -8.16
CA ASP A 138 8.89 -11.18 -8.71
C ASP A 138 9.19 -9.76 -9.24
N GLY A 139 8.36 -9.32 -10.17
CA GLY A 139 8.31 -7.97 -10.70
C GLY A 139 6.88 -7.46 -10.67
N GLY A 140 6.72 -6.13 -10.68
CA GLY A 140 5.40 -5.51 -10.70
C GLY A 140 5.39 -4.17 -11.41
N ILE A 141 4.23 -3.77 -11.91
CA ILE A 141 3.98 -2.45 -12.51
C ILE A 141 2.53 -2.04 -12.23
N LYS A 142 2.34 -0.84 -11.66
CA LYS A 142 1.03 -0.23 -11.39
C LYS A 142 0.95 1.17 -11.98
N TYR A 143 -0.28 1.65 -12.16
CA TYR A 143 -0.59 2.95 -12.73
C TYR A 143 -1.35 3.80 -11.72
N ASN A 144 -0.91 5.05 -11.55
CA ASN A 144 -1.59 6.07 -10.78
C ASN A 144 -2.13 7.16 -11.71
N GLY A 145 -3.41 7.51 -11.53
CA GLY A 145 -4.08 8.51 -12.35
C GLY A 145 -3.72 9.95 -11.97
N PRO A 146 -4.36 10.95 -12.59
CA PRO A 146 -4.16 12.37 -12.24
C PRO A 146 -4.55 12.76 -10.82
N ASP A 147 -5.36 11.93 -10.16
CA ASP A 147 -5.67 12.07 -8.74
C ASP A 147 -4.50 11.68 -7.82
N GLY A 148 -3.41 11.14 -8.39
CA GLY A 148 -2.18 10.71 -7.72
C GLY A 148 -2.27 9.31 -7.10
N GLY A 149 -3.44 8.67 -7.10
CA GLY A 149 -3.68 7.41 -6.39
C GLY A 149 -3.73 6.20 -7.32
N PRO A 150 -3.77 4.97 -6.76
CA PRO A 150 -3.87 3.74 -7.54
C PRO A 150 -5.13 3.76 -8.40
N ALA A 151 -4.97 3.41 -9.68
CA ALA A 151 -6.06 3.46 -10.65
C ALA A 151 -7.29 2.62 -10.24
N GLY A 152 -8.48 3.20 -10.46
CA GLY A 152 -9.76 2.53 -10.28
C GLY A 152 -10.02 1.43 -11.30
N THR A 153 -11.09 0.65 -11.08
CA THR A 153 -11.39 -0.55 -11.90
C THR A 153 -11.64 -0.26 -13.37
N ASP A 154 -12.14 0.93 -13.69
CA ASP A 154 -12.43 1.34 -15.07
C ASP A 154 -11.13 1.43 -15.87
N ALA A 155 -10.14 2.13 -15.32
CA ALA A 155 -8.81 2.24 -15.93
C ALA A 155 -8.09 0.89 -15.93
N THR A 156 -8.05 0.18 -14.79
CA THR A 156 -7.27 -1.06 -14.70
C THR A 156 -7.83 -2.16 -15.59
N GLY A 157 -9.16 -2.31 -15.66
CA GLY A 157 -9.82 -3.28 -16.53
C GLY A 157 -9.66 -2.95 -18.02
N TRP A 158 -9.72 -1.68 -18.39
CA TRP A 158 -9.44 -1.23 -19.75
C TRP A 158 -7.99 -1.52 -20.15
N ILE A 159 -7.03 -1.17 -19.28
CA ILE A 159 -5.59 -1.40 -19.51
C ILE A 159 -5.29 -2.89 -19.61
N GLU A 160 -5.89 -3.72 -18.75
CA GLU A 160 -5.73 -5.18 -18.79
C GLU A 160 -6.19 -5.76 -20.13
N ALA A 161 -7.40 -5.42 -20.56
CA ALA A 161 -7.96 -5.90 -21.82
C ALA A 161 -7.08 -5.49 -22.99
N ARG A 162 -6.71 -4.20 -23.05
CA ARG A 162 -5.88 -3.65 -24.13
C ARG A 162 -4.47 -4.25 -24.17
N ALA A 163 -3.84 -4.46 -23.01
CA ALA A 163 -2.53 -5.10 -22.96
C ALA A 163 -2.59 -6.56 -23.45
N ASN A 164 -3.64 -7.30 -23.10
CA ASN A 164 -3.82 -8.68 -23.57
C ASN A 164 -4.09 -8.75 -25.09
N GLU A 165 -4.77 -7.75 -25.69
CA GLU A 165 -4.88 -7.64 -27.16
C GLU A 165 -3.51 -7.48 -27.82
N PHE A 166 -2.64 -6.64 -27.27
CA PHE A 166 -1.27 -6.51 -27.76
C PHE A 166 -0.48 -7.82 -27.62
N LEU A 167 -0.62 -8.54 -26.50
CA LEU A 167 0.02 -9.85 -26.35
C LEU A 167 -0.46 -10.86 -27.39
N ALA A 168 -1.78 -10.96 -27.61
CA ALA A 168 -2.38 -11.91 -28.56
C ALA A 168 -1.94 -11.65 -30.01
N THR A 169 -1.60 -10.41 -30.34
CA THR A 169 -1.15 -10.01 -31.69
C THR A 169 0.37 -9.94 -31.84
N GLY A 170 1.13 -10.43 -30.86
CA GLY A 170 2.59 -10.40 -30.90
C GLY A 170 3.17 -8.98 -30.85
N LEU A 171 2.53 -8.08 -30.08
CA LEU A 171 2.86 -6.67 -29.91
C LEU A 171 2.63 -5.79 -31.14
N ALA A 172 1.79 -6.24 -32.09
CA ALA A 172 1.42 -5.40 -33.23
C ALA A 172 0.75 -4.09 -32.77
N GLY A 173 1.32 -2.96 -33.16
CA GLY A 173 0.84 -1.63 -32.78
C GLY A 173 1.54 -1.02 -31.55
N VAL A 174 2.36 -1.78 -30.83
CA VAL A 174 3.23 -1.22 -29.79
C VAL A 174 4.34 -0.41 -30.45
N ARG A 175 4.45 0.87 -30.08
CA ARG A 175 5.50 1.77 -30.58
C ARG A 175 6.62 1.84 -29.56
N THR A 176 7.86 1.74 -30.04
CA THR A 176 9.05 1.85 -29.20
C THR A 176 10.10 2.71 -29.88
N SER A 177 10.87 3.42 -29.08
CA SER A 177 12.15 4.01 -29.47
C SER A 177 13.29 3.17 -28.90
N PRO A 178 14.49 3.17 -29.52
CA PRO A 178 15.66 2.52 -28.95
C PRO A 178 15.98 3.05 -27.54
N ARG A 179 16.28 2.16 -26.58
CA ARG A 179 16.66 2.51 -25.20
C ARG A 179 17.57 3.71 -25.06
N ARG A 180 18.65 3.78 -25.86
CA ARG A 180 19.64 4.88 -25.80
C ARG A 180 19.03 6.27 -26.06
N ILE A 181 17.96 6.33 -26.85
CA ILE A 181 17.22 7.55 -27.15
C ILE A 181 16.26 7.84 -26.00
N ALA A 182 15.47 6.84 -25.61
CA ALA A 182 14.50 6.95 -24.53
C ALA A 182 15.12 7.43 -23.20
N VAL A 183 16.29 6.92 -22.82
CA VAL A 183 17.00 7.34 -21.59
C VAL A 183 17.45 8.81 -21.64
N VAL A 184 17.76 9.34 -22.83
CA VAL A 184 18.19 10.74 -23.01
C VAL A 184 16.99 11.68 -23.03
N GLU A 185 15.86 11.24 -23.58
CA GLU A 185 14.61 12.00 -23.60
C GLU A 185 13.92 12.08 -22.23
N ALA A 186 14.26 11.19 -21.30
CA ALA A 186 13.67 11.19 -19.97
C ALA A 186 14.13 12.41 -19.16
N GLU A 187 13.17 13.22 -18.72
CA GLU A 187 13.40 14.40 -17.90
C GLU A 187 13.81 13.98 -16.48
N ARG A 188 14.85 14.62 -15.94
CA ARG A 188 15.32 14.39 -14.57
C ARG A 188 14.47 15.17 -13.59
N PHE A 189 13.93 14.50 -12.58
CA PHE A 189 13.10 15.08 -11.52
C PHE A 189 13.62 14.65 -10.16
N ASP A 190 13.81 15.60 -9.25
CA ASP A 190 14.31 15.35 -7.89
C ASP A 190 13.16 14.96 -6.96
N TYR A 191 12.70 13.71 -7.07
CA TYR A 191 11.62 13.21 -6.21
C TYR A 191 11.95 13.32 -4.72
N VAL A 192 13.20 13.03 -4.33
CA VAL A 192 13.61 13.02 -2.93
C VAL A 192 13.62 14.43 -2.37
N GLY A 193 14.28 15.38 -3.05
CA GLY A 193 14.37 16.76 -2.60
C GLY A 193 13.01 17.44 -2.48
N GLU A 194 12.17 17.33 -3.51
CA GLU A 194 10.83 17.93 -3.52
C GLU A 194 9.96 17.39 -2.38
N TYR A 195 9.97 16.07 -2.15
CA TYR A 195 9.21 15.44 -1.08
C TYR A 195 9.74 15.83 0.31
N VAL A 196 11.05 15.72 0.55
CA VAL A 196 11.65 16.00 1.87
C VAL A 196 11.45 17.46 2.28
N GLN A 197 11.62 18.40 1.35
CA GLN A 197 11.43 19.83 1.63
C GLN A 197 9.98 20.17 2.01
N ALA A 198 9.00 19.44 1.46
CA ALA A 198 7.59 19.67 1.70
C ALA A 198 7.03 18.92 2.93
N LEU A 199 7.79 18.03 3.59
CA LEU A 199 7.29 17.22 4.73
C LEU A 199 6.70 18.05 5.88
N GLY A 200 7.19 19.28 6.09
CA GLY A 200 6.62 20.21 7.07
C GLY A 200 5.17 20.63 6.79
N GLU A 201 4.64 20.38 5.59
CA GLU A 201 3.23 20.60 5.24
C GLU A 201 2.30 19.52 5.83
N VAL A 202 2.82 18.35 6.21
CA VAL A 202 2.01 17.18 6.65
C VAL A 202 2.36 16.67 8.05
N VAL A 203 3.62 16.77 8.46
CA VAL A 203 4.13 16.33 9.77
C VAL A 203 4.83 17.49 10.48
N ASP A 204 4.69 17.58 11.81
CA ASP A 204 5.38 18.58 12.64
C ASP A 204 6.87 18.23 12.81
N MET A 205 7.61 18.37 11.71
CA MET A 205 9.05 18.13 11.65
C MET A 205 9.85 18.97 12.66
N PRO A 206 9.52 20.26 12.92
CA PRO A 206 10.16 21.02 13.99
C PRO A 206 10.04 20.38 15.38
N ALA A 207 8.87 19.83 15.74
CA ALA A 207 8.70 19.13 17.00
C ALA A 207 9.57 17.86 17.08
N ILE A 208 9.65 17.08 15.99
CA ILE A 208 10.51 15.89 15.92
C ILE A 208 11.98 16.30 16.10
N ALA A 209 12.46 17.30 15.36
CA ALA A 209 13.85 17.76 15.47
C ALA A 209 14.19 18.28 16.88
N ALA A 210 13.27 19.01 17.52
CA ALA A 210 13.46 19.53 18.87
C ALA A 210 13.39 18.47 19.98
N SER A 211 12.78 17.31 19.71
CA SER A 211 12.58 16.26 20.72
C SER A 211 13.87 15.56 21.15
N GLY A 212 14.89 15.53 20.28
CA GLY A 212 16.11 14.76 20.50
C GLY A 212 15.93 13.24 20.47
N LEU A 213 14.81 12.73 19.96
CA LEU A 213 14.55 11.30 19.80
C LEU A 213 15.63 10.62 18.97
N LYS A 214 16.12 9.47 19.46
CA LYS A 214 17.00 8.58 18.72
C LYS A 214 16.16 7.63 17.87
N ILE A 215 16.25 7.80 16.55
CA ILE A 215 15.44 7.07 15.59
C ILE A 215 16.31 6.06 14.84
N GLY A 216 15.91 4.80 14.82
CA GLY A 216 16.53 3.77 13.97
C GLY A 216 15.68 3.50 12.72
N VAL A 217 16.28 3.31 11.55
CA VAL A 217 15.53 2.97 10.33
C VAL A 217 16.19 1.82 9.59
N ASP A 218 15.42 0.77 9.29
CA ASP A 218 15.79 -0.26 8.32
C ASP A 218 14.91 -0.10 7.07
N PRO A 219 15.44 0.47 5.96
CA PRO A 219 14.72 0.57 4.70
C PRO A 219 14.45 -0.80 4.04
N MET A 220 14.91 -1.90 4.63
CA MET A 220 14.74 -3.29 4.16
C MET A 220 15.25 -3.49 2.72
N GLY A 221 16.28 -2.72 2.33
CA GLY A 221 16.81 -2.64 0.97
C GLY A 221 15.85 -2.08 -0.07
N GLY A 222 14.84 -1.32 0.37
CA GLY A 222 13.82 -0.69 -0.45
C GLY A 222 14.19 0.68 -1.03
N SER A 223 13.24 1.28 -1.73
CA SER A 223 13.38 2.56 -2.43
C SER A 223 13.50 3.78 -1.51
N ALA A 224 13.17 3.66 -0.22
CA ALA A 224 13.19 4.77 0.73
C ALA A 224 14.58 5.12 1.30
N LEU A 225 15.64 4.38 0.98
CA LEU A 225 16.98 4.61 1.54
C LEU A 225 17.43 6.07 1.39
N ALA A 226 17.41 6.60 0.16
CA ALA A 226 17.83 7.97 -0.12
C ALA A 226 16.92 9.01 0.55
N VAL A 227 15.63 8.70 0.74
CA VAL A 227 14.69 9.58 1.44
C VAL A 227 15.05 9.69 2.91
N TRP A 228 15.31 8.56 3.59
CA TRP A 228 15.69 8.57 5.00
C TRP A 228 17.03 9.27 5.25
N GLU A 229 18.00 9.10 4.34
CA GLU A 229 19.29 9.81 4.43
C GLU A 229 19.12 11.32 4.22
N ALA A 230 18.37 11.74 3.19
CA ALA A 230 18.09 13.15 2.93
C ALA A 230 17.27 13.80 4.06
N LEU A 231 16.33 13.07 4.64
CA LEU A 231 15.50 13.55 5.75
C LEU A 231 16.33 13.79 7.01
N ALA A 232 17.23 12.86 7.35
CA ALA A 232 18.13 13.02 8.49
C ALA A 232 19.01 14.27 8.35
N GLU A 233 19.56 14.51 7.16
CA GLU A 233 20.39 15.68 6.86
C GLU A 233 19.58 16.98 6.88
N TYR A 234 18.47 17.03 6.12
CA TYR A 234 17.69 18.26 5.92
C TYR A 234 17.05 18.79 7.22
N TYR A 235 16.52 17.89 8.06
CA TYR A 235 15.88 18.26 9.32
C TYR A 235 16.81 18.14 10.54
N GLY A 236 18.05 17.67 10.36
CA GLY A 236 19.01 17.51 11.46
C GLY A 236 18.55 16.51 12.53
N LEU A 237 17.89 15.42 12.12
CA LEU A 237 17.37 14.42 13.06
C LEU A 237 18.47 13.50 13.59
N GLN A 238 18.34 13.02 14.82
CA GLN A 238 19.16 11.91 15.35
C GLN A 238 18.65 10.57 14.80
N LEU A 239 18.77 10.40 13.50
CA LEU A 239 18.29 9.24 12.75
C LEU A 239 19.47 8.40 12.25
N GLU A 240 19.45 7.11 12.56
CA GLU A 240 20.42 6.14 12.07
C GLU A 240 19.74 5.16 11.10
N VAL A 241 20.16 5.19 9.83
CA VAL A 241 19.87 4.08 8.91
C VAL A 241 20.76 2.89 9.28
N VAL A 242 20.15 1.82 9.80
CA VAL A 242 20.87 0.65 10.36
C VAL A 242 21.30 -0.36 9.29
N ASN A 243 20.69 -0.31 8.11
CA ASN A 243 21.00 -1.14 6.96
C ASN A 243 20.93 -0.31 5.68
N ARG A 244 22.06 -0.20 4.96
CA ARG A 244 22.18 0.53 3.70
C ARG A 244 22.33 -0.39 2.48
N THR A 245 22.13 -1.69 2.66
CA THR A 245 22.37 -2.69 1.62
C THR A 245 21.28 -2.60 0.55
N LEU A 246 21.69 -2.35 -0.69
CA LEU A 246 20.83 -2.48 -1.87
C LEU A 246 21.34 -3.65 -2.71
N ASP A 247 20.69 -4.80 -2.54
CA ASP A 247 20.99 -6.02 -3.29
C ASP A 247 19.66 -6.64 -3.75
N PRO A 248 19.41 -6.76 -5.07
CA PRO A 248 18.18 -7.36 -5.61
C PRO A 248 17.95 -8.81 -5.22
N ALA A 249 18.93 -9.52 -4.65
CA ALA A 249 18.74 -10.85 -4.08
C ALA A 249 18.16 -10.83 -2.66
N PHE A 250 18.18 -9.67 -1.98
CA PHE A 250 17.72 -9.47 -0.60
C PHE A 250 18.29 -10.49 0.40
N ALA A 251 19.50 -11.00 0.16
CA ALA A 251 20.12 -12.07 0.95
C ALA A 251 20.39 -11.69 2.42
N PHE A 252 20.42 -10.39 2.72
CA PHE A 252 20.59 -9.84 4.07
C PHE A 252 19.29 -9.89 4.90
N MET A 253 18.13 -10.10 4.25
CA MET A 253 16.85 -10.19 4.93
C MET A 253 16.69 -11.52 5.67
N PRO A 254 16.18 -11.51 6.92
CA PRO A 254 15.68 -12.72 7.53
C PRO A 254 14.52 -13.30 6.70
N PRO A 255 14.34 -14.63 6.65
CA PRO A 255 13.15 -15.22 6.07
C PRO A 255 11.92 -14.84 6.91
N ASP A 256 10.80 -14.65 6.21
CA ASP A 256 9.48 -14.44 6.80
C ASP A 256 8.94 -15.74 7.41
N HIS A 257 7.77 -15.68 8.04
CA HIS A 257 7.17 -16.78 8.81
C HIS A 257 6.97 -18.10 8.04
N ASP A 258 6.89 -18.08 6.70
CA ASP A 258 6.80 -19.27 5.83
C ASP A 258 8.15 -19.70 5.22
N GLY A 259 9.25 -19.08 5.66
CA GLY A 259 10.60 -19.39 5.20
C GLY A 259 11.04 -18.67 3.92
N LYS A 260 10.17 -17.89 3.26
CA LYS A 260 10.52 -17.12 2.06
C LYS A 260 11.13 -15.78 2.43
N ILE A 261 11.97 -15.24 1.54
CA ILE A 261 12.42 -13.86 1.65
C ILE A 261 11.25 -12.96 1.22
N ARG A 262 10.75 -12.14 2.15
CA ARG A 262 9.80 -11.04 1.90
C ARG A 262 10.20 -9.84 2.72
N MET A 263 10.13 -8.67 2.10
CA MET A 263 10.46 -7.39 2.74
C MET A 263 9.22 -6.80 3.39
N ASP A 264 8.55 -7.58 4.25
CA ASP A 264 7.32 -7.17 4.92
C ASP A 264 7.63 -6.44 6.23
N CYS A 265 7.53 -5.11 6.22
CA CYS A 265 7.78 -4.26 7.39
C CYS A 265 6.80 -4.48 8.55
N SER A 266 5.72 -5.23 8.33
CA SER A 266 4.74 -5.61 9.36
C SER A 266 4.94 -7.02 9.92
N SER A 267 5.91 -7.79 9.40
CA SER A 267 6.24 -9.13 9.89
C SER A 267 7.36 -9.08 10.93
N THR A 268 7.10 -9.65 12.11
CA THR A 268 8.14 -9.80 13.16
C THR A 268 9.31 -10.66 12.71
N ALA A 269 9.08 -11.63 11.80
CA ALA A 269 10.12 -12.48 11.26
C ALA A 269 11.04 -11.71 10.31
N ALA A 270 10.47 -10.98 9.34
CA ALA A 270 11.24 -10.15 8.40
C ALA A 270 11.97 -8.99 9.11
N MET A 271 11.33 -8.41 10.14
CA MET A 271 11.88 -7.31 10.94
C MET A 271 12.86 -7.76 12.04
N ALA A 272 13.21 -9.05 12.09
CA ALA A 272 14.01 -9.62 13.19
C ALA A 272 15.37 -8.94 13.39
N ASN A 273 16.00 -8.43 12.33
CA ASN A 273 17.27 -7.69 12.45
C ASN A 273 17.09 -6.38 13.22
N LEU A 274 16.08 -5.58 12.87
CA LEU A 274 15.78 -4.32 13.56
C LEU A 274 15.33 -4.59 15.02
N LEU A 275 14.50 -5.61 15.24
CA LEU A 275 13.99 -5.96 16.58
C LEU A 275 15.09 -6.36 17.57
N LYS A 276 16.18 -6.97 17.10
CA LYS A 276 17.35 -7.33 17.92
C LYS A 276 18.10 -6.12 18.44
N ILE A 277 18.01 -4.99 17.74
CA ILE A 277 18.77 -3.78 18.04
C ILE A 277 17.87 -2.63 18.50
N ARG A 278 16.57 -2.88 18.70
CA ARG A 278 15.57 -1.85 19.02
C ARG A 278 15.90 -1.05 20.27
N ASP A 279 16.54 -1.66 21.27
CA ASP A 279 16.88 -1.02 22.56
C ASP A 279 17.96 0.08 22.43
N ARG A 280 18.51 0.30 21.22
CA ARG A 280 19.40 1.44 20.90
C ARG A 280 18.64 2.74 20.60
N PHE A 281 17.34 2.64 20.34
CA PHE A 281 16.51 3.71 19.81
C PHE A 281 15.27 3.92 20.68
N ASP A 282 14.75 5.15 20.69
CA ASP A 282 13.45 5.45 21.30
C ASP A 282 12.32 4.94 20.40
N LEU A 283 12.50 5.10 19.08
CA LEU A 283 11.63 4.58 18.03
C LEU A 283 12.48 4.01 16.90
N ALA A 284 11.98 2.98 16.24
CA ALA A 284 12.58 2.45 15.03
C ALA A 284 11.54 2.09 13.97
N PHE A 285 11.93 2.21 12.71
CA PHE A 285 11.02 2.09 11.57
C PHE A 285 11.52 1.10 10.53
N GLY A 286 10.57 0.44 9.87
CA GLY A 286 10.80 -0.31 8.64
C GLY A 286 9.82 0.10 7.55
N ASN A 287 10.27 0.04 6.29
CA ASN A 287 9.40 0.20 5.13
C ASN A 287 9.64 -0.97 4.18
N ASP A 288 8.58 -1.34 3.47
CA ASP A 288 8.70 -2.30 2.37
C ASP A 288 9.31 -1.65 1.12
N PRO A 289 9.61 -2.42 0.04
CA PRO A 289 10.45 -1.94 -1.05
C PRO A 289 9.93 -0.71 -1.79
N ASP A 290 8.61 -0.50 -1.85
CA ASP A 290 7.97 0.68 -2.43
C ASP A 290 7.55 1.73 -1.39
N ALA A 291 7.81 1.47 -0.12
CA ALA A 291 7.58 2.33 1.04
C ALA A 291 6.20 2.96 1.11
N ASP A 292 5.19 2.24 0.62
CA ASP A 292 3.78 2.56 0.79
C ASP A 292 3.26 1.99 2.14
N ARG A 293 4.03 1.10 2.79
CA ARG A 293 3.73 0.55 4.12
C ARG A 293 4.77 0.91 5.17
N HIS A 294 4.36 0.76 6.43
CA HIS A 294 5.15 1.14 7.61
C HIS A 294 5.21 0.01 8.63
N GLY A 295 6.36 -0.12 9.29
CA GLY A 295 6.56 -0.91 10.50
C GLY A 295 7.03 0.01 11.62
N ILE A 296 6.31 0.04 12.74
CA ILE A 296 6.65 0.85 13.91
C ILE A 296 7.18 -0.05 15.01
N VAL A 297 8.40 0.20 15.45
CA VAL A 297 9.06 -0.51 16.54
C VAL A 297 9.34 0.46 17.67
N ASP A 298 8.93 0.11 18.87
CA ASP A 298 9.33 0.82 20.10
C ASP A 298 9.80 -0.20 21.15
N ALA A 299 9.89 0.21 22.42
CA ALA A 299 10.32 -0.66 23.51
C ALA A 299 9.50 -1.97 23.62
N ALA A 300 8.20 -1.93 23.24
CA ALA A 300 7.31 -3.09 23.26
C ALA A 300 7.51 -4.04 22.07
N GLY A 301 8.35 -3.68 21.10
CA GLY A 301 8.61 -4.44 19.88
C GLY A 301 7.87 -3.89 18.67
N LEU A 302 7.62 -4.74 17.67
CA LEU A 302 6.87 -4.36 16.47
C LEU A 302 5.40 -4.19 16.81
N MET A 303 4.87 -3.01 16.56
CA MET A 303 3.49 -2.66 16.84
C MET A 303 2.56 -3.32 15.80
N ASN A 304 1.43 -3.86 16.25
CA ASN A 304 0.41 -4.39 15.34
C ASN A 304 -0.15 -3.23 14.49
N PRO A 305 -0.29 -3.40 13.16
CA PRO A 305 -0.77 -2.32 12.29
C PRO A 305 -2.12 -1.74 12.71
N ASN A 306 -3.11 -2.57 13.06
CA ASN A 306 -4.42 -2.08 13.54
C ASN A 306 -4.30 -1.19 14.78
N HIS A 307 -3.37 -1.52 15.68
CA HIS A 307 -3.16 -0.75 16.89
C HIS A 307 -2.61 0.63 16.54
N TYR A 308 -1.64 0.67 15.63
CA TYR A 308 -1.02 1.93 15.22
C TYR A 308 -1.98 2.81 14.42
N LEU A 309 -2.81 2.25 13.53
CA LEU A 309 -3.85 3.01 12.82
C LEU A 309 -4.82 3.69 13.80
N ALA A 310 -5.26 3.00 14.87
CA ALA A 310 -6.12 3.59 15.88
C ALA A 310 -5.45 4.76 16.62
N VAL A 311 -4.16 4.62 16.95
CA VAL A 311 -3.36 5.72 17.54
C VAL A 311 -3.23 6.90 16.57
N CYS A 312 -2.94 6.65 15.29
CA CYS A 312 -2.85 7.69 14.27
C CYS A 312 -4.16 8.47 14.18
N VAL A 313 -5.30 7.78 14.09
CA VAL A 313 -6.62 8.41 13.97
C VAL A 313 -6.91 9.26 15.21
N ASP A 314 -6.75 8.72 16.42
CA ASP A 314 -7.02 9.49 17.65
C ASP A 314 -6.12 10.73 17.75
N TYR A 315 -4.82 10.55 17.49
CA TYR A 315 -3.85 11.64 17.56
C TYR A 315 -4.15 12.74 16.54
N LEU A 316 -4.34 12.39 15.26
CA LEU A 316 -4.59 13.34 14.18
C LEU A 316 -5.87 14.13 14.44
N LEU A 317 -6.95 13.49 14.89
CA LEU A 317 -8.21 14.17 15.21
C LEU A 317 -8.07 15.18 16.36
N LYS A 318 -7.13 14.96 17.28
CA LYS A 318 -6.84 15.85 18.42
C LYS A 318 -5.78 16.91 18.14
N HIS A 319 -4.92 16.72 17.14
CA HIS A 319 -3.74 17.56 16.85
C HIS A 319 -3.76 18.17 15.44
N ARG A 320 -4.93 18.20 14.80
CA ARG A 320 -5.18 18.92 13.54
C ARG A 320 -6.41 19.81 13.72
N GLU A 321 -6.33 20.77 14.63
CA GLU A 321 -7.44 21.66 15.02
C GLU A 321 -8.07 22.42 13.85
N GLN A 322 -7.26 22.69 12.82
CA GLN A 322 -7.67 23.36 11.58
C GLN A 322 -8.51 22.49 10.64
N TRP A 323 -8.56 21.17 10.85
CA TRP A 323 -9.38 20.29 10.03
C TRP A 323 -10.87 20.47 10.35
N PRO A 324 -11.72 20.68 9.32
CA PRO A 324 -13.14 20.85 9.55
C PRO A 324 -13.77 19.57 10.07
N ALA A 325 -14.80 19.71 10.91
CA ALA A 325 -15.49 18.58 11.53
C ALA A 325 -16.17 17.64 10.52
N SER A 326 -16.36 18.09 9.28
CA SER A 326 -16.93 17.31 8.17
C SER A 326 -15.97 16.30 7.55
N LEU A 327 -14.67 16.31 7.89
CA LEU A 327 -13.75 15.28 7.42
C LEU A 327 -14.05 13.94 8.09
N ALA A 328 -14.30 12.93 7.27
CA ALA A 328 -14.51 11.57 7.75
C ALA A 328 -13.18 10.79 7.84
N ILE A 329 -13.22 9.66 8.52
CA ILE A 329 -12.09 8.72 8.65
C ILE A 329 -12.38 7.47 7.81
N GLY A 330 -11.56 7.24 6.80
CA GLY A 330 -11.60 6.07 5.94
C GLY A 330 -10.95 4.85 6.58
N LYS A 331 -11.65 3.72 6.53
CA LYS A 331 -11.20 2.44 7.09
C LYS A 331 -11.67 1.26 6.23
N THR A 332 -10.84 0.25 6.00
CA THR A 332 -11.31 -1.01 5.40
C THR A 332 -12.16 -1.80 6.40
N LEU A 333 -13.20 -2.48 5.92
CA LEU A 333 -14.13 -3.21 6.81
C LEU A 333 -13.51 -4.31 7.67
N VAL A 334 -12.29 -4.77 7.33
CA VAL A 334 -11.57 -5.82 8.06
C VAL A 334 -10.50 -5.25 9.00
N SER A 335 -10.36 -3.93 9.06
CA SER A 335 -9.56 -3.27 10.10
C SER A 335 -10.30 -3.29 11.45
N SER A 336 -9.54 -3.11 12.53
CA SER A 336 -10.04 -3.16 13.91
C SER A 336 -11.19 -2.19 14.17
N SER A 337 -12.21 -2.64 14.89
CA SER A 337 -13.28 -1.78 15.41
C SER A 337 -12.85 -0.90 16.58
N MET A 338 -11.57 -0.96 17.00
CA MET A 338 -10.99 0.08 17.83
C MET A 338 -11.04 1.44 17.11
N ILE A 339 -10.84 1.46 15.79
CA ILE A 339 -10.94 2.68 14.98
C ILE A 339 -12.36 3.24 15.09
N ASP A 340 -13.39 2.41 15.00
CA ASP A 340 -14.79 2.81 15.09
C ASP A 340 -15.07 3.49 16.45
N ARG A 341 -14.56 2.91 17.54
CA ARG A 341 -14.70 3.45 18.91
C ARG A 341 -13.97 4.79 19.06
N VAL A 342 -12.75 4.90 18.53
CA VAL A 342 -11.95 6.13 18.54
C VAL A 342 -12.62 7.24 17.73
N VAL A 343 -13.10 6.94 16.53
CA VAL A 343 -13.78 7.90 15.64
C VAL A 343 -15.06 8.43 16.29
N ALA A 344 -15.87 7.53 16.86
CA ALA A 344 -17.07 7.91 17.58
C ALA A 344 -16.77 8.76 18.84
N ALA A 345 -15.73 8.42 19.61
CA ALA A 345 -15.32 9.17 20.80
C ALA A 345 -14.85 10.60 20.48
N ASN A 346 -14.31 10.81 19.28
CA ASN A 346 -13.92 12.13 18.78
C ASN A 346 -15.05 12.85 18.01
N GLY A 347 -16.26 12.27 17.96
CA GLY A 347 -17.43 12.89 17.29
C GLY A 347 -17.23 13.08 15.79
N ARG A 348 -16.61 12.11 15.12
CA ARG A 348 -16.33 12.12 13.68
C ARG A 348 -17.08 11.01 12.95
N ASP A 349 -17.19 11.16 11.64
CA ASP A 349 -17.82 10.17 10.77
C ASP A 349 -16.83 9.10 10.32
N LEU A 350 -17.28 7.84 10.30
CA LEU A 350 -16.52 6.71 9.78
C LEU A 350 -16.97 6.38 8.36
N TYR A 351 -16.02 6.29 7.43
CA TYR A 351 -16.23 5.88 6.05
C TYR A 351 -15.66 4.47 5.85
N GLU A 352 -16.46 3.45 6.18
CA GLU A 352 -16.06 2.04 6.06
C GLU A 352 -16.24 1.52 4.63
N VAL A 353 -15.18 0.99 4.01
CA VAL A 353 -15.14 0.58 2.60
C VAL A 353 -14.64 -0.86 2.43
N PRO A 354 -14.77 -1.48 1.23
CA PRO A 354 -14.16 -2.78 0.95
C PRO A 354 -12.63 -2.75 1.09
N VAL A 355 -11.99 -3.93 1.12
CA VAL A 355 -10.52 -3.98 1.09
C VAL A 355 -9.97 -3.42 -0.22
N GLY A 356 -8.89 -2.63 -0.12
CA GLY A 356 -8.22 -1.98 -1.23
C GLY A 356 -8.17 -0.46 -1.06
N PHE A 357 -6.96 0.10 -1.01
CA PHE A 357 -6.74 1.53 -0.83
C PHE A 357 -7.41 2.44 -1.88
N LYS A 358 -7.71 1.92 -3.08
CA LYS A 358 -8.41 2.65 -4.15
C LYS A 358 -9.68 3.37 -3.68
N TRP A 359 -10.35 2.85 -2.65
CA TRP A 359 -11.60 3.42 -2.14
C TRP A 359 -11.40 4.72 -1.35
N PHE A 360 -10.17 5.03 -0.95
CA PHE A 360 -9.84 6.27 -0.26
C PHE A 360 -9.34 7.38 -1.20
N VAL A 361 -8.93 7.03 -2.43
CA VAL A 361 -8.28 7.95 -3.37
C VAL A 361 -9.12 9.20 -3.60
N GLU A 362 -10.38 9.03 -4.02
CA GLU A 362 -11.27 10.15 -4.30
C GLU A 362 -11.51 11.01 -3.04
N GLY A 363 -11.72 10.35 -1.90
CA GLY A 363 -11.98 11.03 -0.63
C GLY A 363 -10.77 11.83 -0.12
N LEU A 364 -9.56 11.31 -0.25
CA LEU A 364 -8.32 12.02 0.06
C LEU A 364 -8.09 13.16 -0.93
N HIS A 365 -8.22 12.89 -2.23
CA HIS A 365 -7.99 13.87 -3.31
C HIS A 365 -8.90 15.09 -3.18
N GLN A 366 -10.18 14.87 -2.85
CA GLN A 366 -11.17 15.94 -2.68
C GLN A 366 -11.15 16.58 -1.27
N GLY A 367 -10.26 16.12 -0.37
CA GLY A 367 -10.24 16.60 1.02
C GLY A 367 -11.54 16.33 1.76
N ARG A 368 -12.17 15.16 1.54
CA ARG A 368 -13.33 14.66 2.29
C ARG A 368 -12.96 13.63 3.35
N LEU A 369 -11.84 12.93 3.17
CA LEU A 369 -11.28 12.00 4.15
C LEU A 369 -10.02 12.60 4.76
N ALA A 370 -9.98 12.73 6.08
CA ALA A 370 -8.79 13.15 6.82
C ALA A 370 -7.69 12.08 6.78
N PHE A 371 -8.11 10.81 6.77
CA PHE A 371 -7.26 9.64 6.88
C PHE A 371 -7.89 8.49 6.10
N GLY A 372 -7.07 7.64 5.48
CA GLY A 372 -7.49 6.35 4.93
C GLY A 372 -6.46 5.29 5.30
N GLY A 373 -6.89 4.15 5.84
CA GLY A 373 -5.98 3.10 6.31
C GLY A 373 -6.49 1.67 6.08
N GLU A 374 -5.54 0.78 5.84
CA GLU A 374 -5.72 -0.68 5.71
C GLU A 374 -4.95 -1.40 6.82
N GLU A 375 -5.54 -2.45 7.38
CA GLU A 375 -4.96 -3.32 8.41
C GLU A 375 -3.64 -4.00 8.00
N SER A 376 -3.32 -3.95 6.71
CA SER A 376 -2.08 -4.44 6.10
C SER A 376 -0.89 -3.49 6.26
N ALA A 377 -0.97 -2.51 7.17
CA ALA A 377 0.07 -1.53 7.49
C ALA A 377 0.29 -0.45 6.41
N GLY A 378 -0.77 -0.07 5.70
CA GLY A 378 -0.75 0.99 4.69
C GLY A 378 -1.78 2.06 4.98
N ALA A 379 -1.39 3.34 4.95
CA ALA A 379 -2.29 4.46 5.17
C ALA A 379 -1.79 5.74 4.49
N SER A 380 -2.63 6.76 4.43
CA SER A 380 -2.25 8.14 4.13
C SER A 380 -3.20 9.11 4.84
N PHE A 381 -2.77 10.35 5.01
CA PHE A 381 -3.55 11.42 5.63
C PHE A 381 -3.28 12.78 4.99
N LEU A 382 -4.18 13.73 5.23
CA LEU A 382 -4.08 15.07 4.66
C LEU A 382 -2.93 15.87 5.28
N THR A 383 -2.50 16.90 4.57
CA THR A 383 -1.64 17.97 5.10
C THR A 383 -2.33 18.74 6.23
N PHE A 384 -1.58 19.58 6.95
CA PHE A 384 -2.15 20.44 7.98
C PHE A 384 -3.31 21.29 7.44
N ASP A 385 -3.21 21.87 6.25
CA ASP A 385 -4.28 22.71 5.67
C ASP A 385 -5.43 21.93 5.00
N GLY A 386 -5.43 20.60 5.13
CA GLY A 386 -6.50 19.74 4.63
C GLY A 386 -6.42 19.41 3.14
N LYS A 387 -5.26 19.60 2.50
CA LYS A 387 -4.99 19.16 1.12
C LYS A 387 -4.41 17.75 1.06
N PRO A 388 -4.59 17.02 -0.05
CA PRO A 388 -3.96 15.71 -0.24
C PRO A 388 -2.43 15.83 -0.28
N TRP A 389 -1.75 15.02 0.53
CA TRP A 389 -0.30 14.86 0.49
C TRP A 389 0.12 13.78 -0.51
N SER A 390 -0.40 12.57 -0.29
CA SER A 390 -0.32 11.40 -1.16
C SER A 390 -1.69 10.74 -1.16
N THR A 391 -2.19 10.39 -2.33
CA THR A 391 -3.46 9.66 -2.52
C THR A 391 -3.22 8.19 -2.84
N ASP A 392 -1.96 7.75 -2.92
CA ASP A 392 -1.55 6.37 -2.62
C ASP A 392 -1.08 6.29 -1.15
N LYS A 393 -0.82 5.09 -0.65
CA LYS A 393 -0.30 4.91 0.71
C LYS A 393 1.11 5.49 0.84
N ASP A 394 1.41 5.99 2.03
CA ASP A 394 2.69 6.62 2.34
C ASP A 394 3.23 6.10 3.67
N GLY A 395 4.12 5.11 3.61
CA GLY A 395 4.74 4.53 4.79
C GLY A 395 5.68 5.51 5.51
N ILE A 396 6.20 6.51 4.82
CA ILE A 396 7.20 7.44 5.36
C ILE A 396 6.51 8.44 6.29
N ILE A 397 5.41 9.06 5.87
CA ILE A 397 4.66 9.98 6.77
C ILE A 397 4.05 9.23 7.95
N LEU A 398 3.69 7.95 7.81
CA LEU A 398 3.20 7.16 8.94
C LEU A 398 4.32 6.86 9.95
N CYS A 399 5.55 6.59 9.51
CA CYS A 399 6.70 6.48 10.40
C CYS A 399 7.02 7.81 11.09
N LEU A 400 7.00 8.91 10.35
CA LEU A 400 7.25 10.24 10.92
C LEU A 400 6.14 10.69 11.88
N LEU A 401 4.89 10.29 11.65
CA LEU A 401 3.79 10.54 12.57
C LEU A 401 4.02 9.87 13.93
N ALA A 402 4.66 8.69 13.99
CA ALA A 402 5.01 8.04 15.25
C ALA A 402 6.01 8.90 16.04
N ALA A 403 7.01 9.45 15.35
CA ALA A 403 7.95 10.38 15.95
C ALA A 403 7.27 11.69 16.39
N GLU A 404 6.33 12.22 15.61
CA GLU A 404 5.53 13.38 15.98
C GLU A 404 4.71 13.11 17.25
N ILE A 405 3.98 11.97 17.30
CA ILE A 405 3.20 11.54 18.46
C ILE A 405 4.09 11.51 19.70
N THR A 406 5.25 10.86 19.63
CA THR A 406 6.15 10.77 20.79
C THR A 406 6.74 12.11 21.18
N ALA A 407 7.13 12.95 20.22
CA ALA A 407 7.64 14.29 20.48
C ALA A 407 6.61 15.20 21.16
N LYS A 408 5.34 15.16 20.73
CA LYS A 408 4.28 16.07 21.18
C LYS A 408 3.61 15.61 22.46
N THR A 409 3.50 14.31 22.66
CA THR A 409 2.75 13.73 23.80
C THR A 409 3.65 13.17 24.90
N GLY A 410 4.93 12.93 24.60
CA GLY A 410 5.85 12.21 25.49
C GLY A 410 5.55 10.72 25.63
N LYS A 411 4.64 10.16 24.81
CA LYS A 411 4.22 8.76 24.86
C LYS A 411 4.74 7.99 23.66
N LEU A 412 5.18 6.76 23.89
CA LEU A 412 5.42 5.82 22.80
C LEU A 412 4.08 5.41 22.17
N PRO A 413 4.02 5.10 20.86
CA PRO A 413 2.78 4.67 20.22
C PRO A 413 2.15 3.43 20.89
N SER A 414 2.95 2.47 21.38
CA SER A 414 2.42 1.32 22.12
C SER A 414 1.79 1.69 23.48
N ASP A 415 2.35 2.68 24.18
CA ASP A 415 1.77 3.22 25.41
C ASP A 415 0.48 3.98 25.13
N TYR A 416 0.45 4.78 24.06
CA TYR A 416 -0.75 5.46 23.60
C TYR A 416 -1.87 4.46 23.31
N TYR A 417 -1.58 3.39 22.57
CA TYR A 417 -2.58 2.37 22.26
C TYR A 417 -3.14 1.71 23.53
N ARG A 418 -2.31 1.50 24.54
CA ARG A 418 -2.76 0.94 25.83
C ARG A 418 -3.81 1.82 26.50
N GLU A 419 -3.63 3.14 26.48
CA GLU A 419 -4.64 4.08 26.97
C GLU A 419 -5.95 3.98 26.18
N LEU A 420 -5.88 3.81 24.86
CA LEU A 420 -7.07 3.56 24.04
C LEU A 420 -7.77 2.26 24.44
N THR A 421 -7.01 1.19 24.75
CA THR A 421 -7.60 -0.06 25.23
C THR A 421 -8.19 0.05 26.65
N GLU A 422 -7.65 0.91 27.51
CA GLU A 422 -8.24 1.19 28.83
C GLU A 422 -9.57 1.94 28.69
N GLN A 423 -9.67 2.87 27.72
CA GLN A 423 -10.87 3.67 27.48
C GLN A 423 -11.95 2.91 26.71
N HIS A 424 -11.54 2.07 25.75
CA HIS A 424 -12.43 1.46 24.77
C HIS A 424 -12.44 -0.05 24.82
N GLY A 425 -11.75 -0.70 25.75
CA GLY A 425 -11.60 -2.16 25.82
C GLY A 425 -10.50 -2.69 24.88
N ALA A 426 -9.88 -3.82 25.25
CA ALA A 426 -8.79 -4.42 24.51
C ALA A 426 -9.31 -5.48 23.51
N PRO A 427 -9.23 -5.25 22.18
CA PRO A 427 -9.66 -6.23 21.20
C PRO A 427 -8.60 -7.34 21.01
N HIS A 428 -9.09 -8.52 20.64
CA HIS A 428 -8.30 -9.63 20.12
C HIS A 428 -8.68 -9.83 18.66
N TYR A 429 -7.69 -9.72 17.79
CA TYR A 429 -7.87 -9.80 16.34
C TYR A 429 -7.06 -10.97 15.77
N GLN A 430 -7.63 -11.69 14.80
CA GLN A 430 -6.88 -12.68 14.04
C GLN A 430 -7.43 -12.82 12.61
N ARG A 431 -6.56 -13.23 11.69
CA ARG A 431 -6.92 -13.73 10.37
C ARG A 431 -6.60 -15.22 10.30
N LYS A 432 -7.52 -16.02 9.75
CA LYS A 432 -7.28 -17.42 9.40
C LYS A 432 -7.58 -17.63 7.92
N ASP A 433 -6.71 -18.38 7.26
CA ASP A 433 -6.80 -18.72 5.85
C ASP A 433 -7.27 -20.18 5.74
N PHE A 434 -8.30 -20.44 4.94
CA PHE A 434 -8.95 -21.75 4.80
C PHE A 434 -8.93 -22.20 3.35
N PRO A 435 -8.47 -23.42 3.02
CA PRO A 435 -8.56 -23.96 1.66
C PRO A 435 -10.00 -23.90 1.15
N ALA A 436 -10.17 -23.46 -0.11
CA ALA A 436 -11.48 -23.29 -0.71
C ALA A 436 -11.44 -23.62 -2.20
N THR A 437 -12.37 -24.46 -2.63
CA THR A 437 -12.59 -24.76 -4.05
C THR A 437 -13.12 -23.54 -4.81
N ALA A 438 -13.01 -23.53 -6.14
CA ALA A 438 -13.58 -22.49 -6.97
C ALA A 438 -15.11 -22.30 -6.74
N GLU A 439 -15.82 -23.41 -6.50
CA GLU A 439 -17.26 -23.40 -6.18
C GLU A 439 -17.53 -22.71 -4.83
N GLN A 440 -16.77 -23.05 -3.78
CA GLN A 440 -16.89 -22.41 -2.48
C GLN A 440 -16.60 -20.90 -2.55
N LYS A 441 -15.57 -20.50 -3.31
CA LYS A 441 -15.29 -19.08 -3.54
C LYS A 441 -16.44 -18.36 -4.25
N GLN A 442 -17.04 -18.98 -5.26
CA GLN A 442 -18.19 -18.40 -5.97
C GLN A 442 -19.40 -18.26 -5.04
N ARG A 443 -19.68 -19.29 -4.23
CA ARG A 443 -20.76 -19.26 -3.24
C ARG A 443 -20.54 -18.14 -2.23
N LEU A 444 -19.32 -17.98 -1.70
CA LEU A 444 -18.99 -16.90 -0.76
C LEU A 444 -19.22 -15.50 -1.36
N LYS A 445 -18.89 -15.30 -2.65
CA LYS A 445 -19.17 -14.03 -3.35
C LYS A 445 -20.66 -13.76 -3.54
N ALA A 446 -21.48 -14.81 -3.57
CA ALA A 446 -22.91 -14.74 -3.85
C ALA A 446 -23.79 -14.72 -2.59
N LEU A 447 -23.19 -14.82 -1.40
CA LEU A 447 -23.92 -14.78 -0.13
C LEU A 447 -24.72 -13.48 -0.01
N LYS A 448 -25.91 -13.60 0.58
CA LYS A 448 -26.82 -12.52 0.93
C LYS A 448 -26.97 -12.44 2.45
N PRO A 449 -27.44 -11.31 3.00
CA PRO A 449 -27.69 -11.19 4.43
C PRO A 449 -28.60 -12.30 5.01
N ASP A 450 -29.62 -12.70 4.26
CA ASP A 450 -30.59 -13.73 4.66
C ASP A 450 -30.01 -15.17 4.66
N ASP A 451 -28.82 -15.38 4.10
CA ASP A 451 -28.17 -16.70 4.08
C ASP A 451 -27.49 -17.06 5.42
N VAL A 452 -27.42 -16.11 6.37
CA VAL A 452 -26.84 -16.33 7.70
C VAL A 452 -27.85 -17.05 8.60
N PRO A 453 -27.61 -18.32 9.01
CA PRO A 453 -28.63 -19.16 9.65
C PRO A 453 -28.75 -18.93 11.16
N PHE A 454 -28.06 -17.92 11.71
CA PHE A 454 -28.01 -17.64 13.15
C PHE A 454 -28.33 -16.18 13.45
N SER A 455 -29.03 -15.94 14.57
CA SER A 455 -29.34 -14.60 15.10
C SER A 455 -28.34 -14.13 16.17
N GLU A 456 -27.42 -15.01 16.57
CA GLU A 456 -26.38 -14.73 17.57
C GLU A 456 -25.01 -15.18 17.07
N LEU A 457 -23.99 -14.37 17.33
CA LEU A 457 -22.58 -14.68 17.08
C LEU A 457 -21.82 -14.64 18.42
N ALA A 458 -21.23 -15.78 18.77
CA ALA A 458 -20.52 -16.09 20.00
C ALA A 458 -21.31 -15.80 21.30
N GLY A 459 -22.65 -15.86 21.21
CA GLY A 459 -23.59 -15.59 22.31
C GLY A 459 -24.11 -14.14 22.37
N ASP A 460 -23.67 -13.27 21.44
CA ASP A 460 -24.19 -11.91 21.32
C ASP A 460 -25.18 -11.80 20.15
N PRO A 461 -26.26 -11.00 20.28
CA PRO A 461 -27.16 -10.72 19.17
C PRO A 461 -26.44 -10.12 17.96
N VAL A 462 -26.74 -10.64 16.77
CA VAL A 462 -26.27 -10.06 15.50
C VAL A 462 -26.91 -8.69 15.31
N LEU A 463 -26.08 -7.67 15.12
CA LEU A 463 -26.49 -6.28 14.89
C LEU A 463 -26.53 -5.92 13.41
N GLY A 464 -25.75 -6.62 12.58
CA GLY A 464 -25.70 -6.35 11.16
C GLY A 464 -24.99 -7.46 10.38
N VAL A 465 -25.49 -7.69 9.17
CA VAL A 465 -24.94 -8.60 8.18
C VAL A 465 -24.78 -7.82 6.87
N PHE A 466 -23.55 -7.70 6.38
CA PHE A 466 -23.18 -6.80 5.30
C PHE A 466 -22.53 -7.57 4.16
N THR A 467 -23.05 -7.37 2.95
CA THR A 467 -22.44 -7.79 1.67
C THR A 467 -21.92 -6.60 0.86
N GLU A 468 -22.28 -5.39 1.29
CA GLU A 468 -21.84 -4.09 0.77
C GLU A 468 -21.26 -3.28 1.94
N ALA A 469 -20.25 -2.46 1.66
CA ALA A 469 -19.60 -1.67 2.69
C ALA A 469 -20.45 -0.43 3.06
N PRO A 470 -20.66 -0.13 4.36
CA PRO A 470 -21.57 0.94 4.78
C PRO A 470 -21.21 2.35 4.30
N GLY A 471 -19.92 2.65 4.12
CA GLY A 471 -19.47 4.00 3.76
C GLY A 471 -19.77 4.36 2.31
N ASN A 472 -19.70 3.40 1.38
CA ASN A 472 -19.77 3.67 -0.07
C ASN A 472 -20.73 2.77 -0.85
N GLY A 473 -21.38 1.79 -0.21
CA GLY A 473 -22.28 0.84 -0.87
C GLY A 473 -21.60 -0.12 -1.84
N ALA A 474 -20.26 -0.16 -1.89
CA ALA A 474 -19.55 -1.06 -2.78
C ALA A 474 -19.59 -2.50 -2.25
N ALA A 475 -19.74 -3.46 -3.17
CA ALA A 475 -19.73 -4.88 -2.82
C ALA A 475 -18.41 -5.28 -2.13
N ILE A 476 -18.54 -6.01 -1.02
CA ILE A 476 -17.40 -6.55 -0.25
C ILE A 476 -16.75 -7.72 -0.99
N GLY A 477 -17.52 -8.41 -1.85
CA GLY A 477 -17.10 -9.67 -2.48
C GLY A 477 -17.03 -10.82 -1.47
N GLY A 478 -17.92 -10.79 -0.48
CA GLY A 478 -17.97 -11.69 0.66
C GLY A 478 -19.02 -11.21 1.65
N LEU A 479 -18.84 -11.52 2.93
CA LEU A 479 -19.79 -11.20 4.01
C LEU A 479 -19.06 -10.63 5.22
N LYS A 480 -19.68 -9.70 5.95
CA LYS A 480 -19.31 -9.29 7.31
C LYS A 480 -20.50 -9.42 8.25
N VAL A 481 -20.32 -10.05 9.40
CA VAL A 481 -21.32 -10.15 10.47
C VAL A 481 -20.79 -9.46 11.70
N THR A 482 -21.63 -8.65 12.34
CA THR A 482 -21.23 -7.80 13.48
C THR A 482 -22.15 -8.00 14.68
N THR A 483 -21.59 -7.90 15.87
CA THR A 483 -22.29 -7.78 17.15
C THR A 483 -21.74 -6.57 17.91
N LYS A 484 -22.24 -6.35 19.13
CA LYS A 484 -21.71 -5.32 20.02
C LYS A 484 -20.23 -5.57 20.40
N ASN A 485 -19.86 -6.84 20.61
CA ASN A 485 -18.55 -7.19 21.17
C ASN A 485 -17.60 -7.86 20.18
N GLY A 486 -18.01 -8.13 18.95
CA GLY A 486 -17.12 -8.72 17.96
C GLY A 486 -17.72 -8.77 16.56
N TRP A 487 -16.91 -9.22 15.62
CA TRP A 487 -17.33 -9.37 14.23
C TRP A 487 -16.47 -10.43 13.54
N PHE A 488 -16.96 -10.95 12.42
CA PHE A 488 -16.13 -11.63 11.43
C PHE A 488 -16.43 -11.14 10.02
N ALA A 489 -15.46 -11.24 9.13
CA ALA A 489 -15.62 -11.03 7.71
C ALA A 489 -14.95 -12.15 6.92
N ALA A 490 -15.66 -12.74 5.97
CA ALA A 490 -15.18 -13.81 5.12
C ALA A 490 -15.13 -13.37 3.66
N ARG A 491 -13.98 -13.56 3.00
CA ARG A 491 -13.80 -13.22 1.58
C ARG A 491 -12.94 -14.27 0.87
N PRO A 492 -13.16 -14.52 -0.42
CA PRO A 492 -12.28 -15.40 -1.20
C PRO A 492 -10.93 -14.73 -1.47
N SER A 493 -9.86 -15.51 -1.53
CA SER A 493 -8.58 -15.04 -2.07
C SER A 493 -8.68 -14.85 -3.59
N GLY A 494 -8.09 -13.77 -4.09
CA GLY A 494 -8.05 -13.48 -5.52
C GLY A 494 -6.98 -14.28 -6.28
N THR A 495 -5.96 -14.78 -5.58
CA THR A 495 -4.75 -15.37 -6.18
C THR A 495 -4.54 -16.84 -5.80
N GLU A 496 -5.19 -17.32 -4.75
CA GLU A 496 -4.94 -18.64 -4.16
C GLU A 496 -6.24 -19.38 -3.91
N ASP A 497 -6.22 -20.71 -3.90
CA ASP A 497 -7.35 -21.60 -3.60
C ASP A 497 -7.72 -21.67 -2.13
N LEU A 498 -8.00 -20.49 -1.57
CA LEU A 498 -8.40 -20.29 -0.18
C LEU A 498 -9.41 -19.15 -0.01
N CYS A 499 -10.11 -19.15 1.12
CA CYS A 499 -10.89 -18.06 1.68
C CYS A 499 -10.21 -17.52 2.94
N LYS A 500 -10.39 -16.23 3.22
CA LYS A 500 -9.81 -15.54 4.37
C LYS A 500 -10.93 -15.13 5.30
N ILE A 501 -10.86 -15.56 6.56
CA ILE A 501 -11.73 -15.08 7.64
C ILE A 501 -10.91 -14.15 8.53
N TYR A 502 -11.41 -12.94 8.71
CA TYR A 502 -10.92 -11.96 9.66
C TYR A 502 -11.93 -11.92 10.81
N ALA A 503 -11.48 -11.91 12.05
CA ALA A 503 -12.36 -11.79 13.19
C ALA A 503 -11.73 -10.96 14.30
N GLU A 504 -12.58 -10.30 15.07
CA GLU A 504 -12.19 -9.52 16.23
C GLU A 504 -13.19 -9.70 17.38
N SER A 505 -12.67 -9.65 18.61
CA SER A 505 -13.44 -9.78 19.84
C SER A 505 -12.93 -8.80 20.91
N PHE A 506 -13.82 -8.01 21.49
CA PHE A 506 -13.55 -7.16 22.66
C PHE A 506 -13.82 -7.86 24.00
N VAL A 507 -14.20 -9.14 23.98
CA VAL A 507 -14.44 -9.93 25.21
C VAL A 507 -13.19 -10.68 25.63
N GLY A 508 -12.46 -11.25 24.67
CA GLY A 508 -11.32 -12.11 24.94
C GLY A 508 -11.03 -13.13 23.84
N PRO A 509 -9.94 -13.90 23.98
CA PRO A 509 -9.50 -14.88 22.98
C PRO A 509 -10.44 -16.09 22.87
N GLU A 510 -11.02 -16.58 23.98
CA GLU A 510 -12.01 -17.67 23.91
C GLU A 510 -13.26 -17.28 23.14
N HIS A 511 -13.72 -16.04 23.32
CA HIS A 511 -14.83 -15.48 22.56
C HIS A 511 -14.48 -15.36 21.06
N LEU A 512 -13.25 -14.95 20.74
CA LEU A 512 -12.75 -14.90 19.36
C LEU A 512 -12.77 -16.28 18.69
N GLU A 513 -12.35 -17.33 19.38
CA GLU A 513 -12.39 -18.70 18.84
C GLU A 513 -13.82 -19.19 18.60
N ARG A 514 -14.80 -18.79 19.43
CA ARG A 514 -16.22 -19.07 19.16
C ARG A 514 -16.72 -18.34 17.91
N ILE A 515 -16.28 -17.10 17.68
CA ILE A 515 -16.57 -16.35 16.44
C ILE A 515 -16.05 -17.12 15.22
N PHE A 516 -14.80 -17.59 15.26
CA PHE A 516 -14.25 -18.41 14.18
C PHE A 516 -15.03 -19.70 13.97
N GLY A 517 -15.35 -20.44 15.03
CA GLY A 517 -16.09 -21.70 14.92
C GLY A 517 -17.45 -21.53 14.22
N GLN A 518 -18.17 -20.43 14.48
CA GLN A 518 -19.42 -20.14 13.78
C GLN A 518 -19.21 -19.62 12.35
N ALA A 519 -18.18 -18.80 12.12
CA ALA A 519 -17.84 -18.31 10.80
C ALA A 519 -17.43 -19.45 9.85
N GLU A 520 -16.64 -20.41 10.34
CA GLU A 520 -16.24 -21.61 9.60
C GLU A 520 -17.45 -22.49 9.26
N GLY A 521 -18.41 -22.64 10.19
CA GLY A 521 -19.63 -23.41 9.93
C GLY A 521 -20.56 -22.82 8.87
N LEU A 522 -20.36 -21.55 8.47
CA LEU A 522 -21.11 -20.87 7.41
C LEU A 522 -20.52 -21.12 6.01
N LEU A 523 -19.20 -21.33 5.91
CA LEU A 523 -18.46 -21.49 4.65
C LEU A 523 -18.46 -22.94 4.16
#